data_AF-A0A1X3D1B8-F1
#
_entry.id   AF-A0A1X3D1B8-F1
#
_cell.length_a   1.000
_cell.length_b   1.000
_cell.length_c   1.000
_cell.angle_alpha   90.00
_cell.angle_beta   90.00
_cell.angle_gamma   90.00
#
_symmetry.space_group_name_H-M   'P 1'
#
loop_
_entity.id
_entity.type
_entity.pdbx_description
1 polymer ?
#
loop_
_entity_poly.entity_id
_entity_poly.type
_entity_poly.pdbx_seq_one_letter_code
_entity_poly.pdbx_strand_id
1 'polypeptide(L)'
;MGNAKEGFERWHQAVEAGDLNRAVEEGKPAADIAAAALGGAGLAKGGISLSRKMAEEAAERARAETYRSNLQDIGEWGRDKNLAPESFVYQKLPDSLTRENLQFEEFKNLTRTHMDDMTEEQVGQMKRIRDDVPMIDDNTVVTKVMPYEYLDGFMSGRNTQIGGFVARQADTGHLGSQNLKQTIDNFALDYEGSKFTEAAANGQDRYLIFEGRLTDTSEDGYLDIPMGSRFGGHHKDGLPCTLNGFVACRSDEILPEYKILKDGRYPEHRATISIVEDGIKREVLMFDEKEMRFIPMND
;
A
#
# COMPACT_ATOMS: atom_id res chain seq x y z
N MET A 1 -2.94 -11.06 -42.13
CA MET A 1 -3.60 -10.16 -41.17
C MET A 1 -4.37 -11.06 -40.20
N GLY A 2 -3.85 -11.22 -38.97
CA GLY A 2 -4.48 -12.04 -37.94
C GLY A 2 -5.78 -11.40 -37.45
N ASN A 3 -6.72 -12.22 -37.03
CA ASN A 3 -8.01 -11.77 -36.50
C ASN A 3 -7.78 -11.04 -35.16
N ALA A 4 -8.33 -9.82 -34.99
CA ALA A 4 -8.19 -9.03 -33.77
C ALA A 4 -8.60 -9.79 -32.50
N LYS A 5 -9.55 -10.74 -32.62
CA LYS A 5 -9.97 -11.61 -31.52
C LYS A 5 -8.87 -12.56 -31.05
N GLU A 6 -8.09 -13.11 -31.96
CA GLU A 6 -6.97 -14.02 -31.65
C GLU A 6 -5.79 -13.26 -31.01
N GLY A 7 -5.58 -11.99 -31.39
CA GLY A 7 -4.58 -11.12 -30.74
C GLY A 7 -4.95 -10.79 -29.30
N PHE A 8 -6.23 -10.49 -29.05
CA PHE A 8 -6.74 -10.21 -27.71
C PHE A 8 -6.68 -11.45 -26.80
N GLU A 9 -7.04 -12.63 -27.29
CA GLU A 9 -6.93 -13.88 -26.53
C GLU A 9 -5.46 -14.22 -26.19
N ARG A 10 -4.52 -13.98 -27.12
CA ARG A 10 -3.08 -14.18 -26.89
C ARG A 10 -2.49 -13.16 -25.90
N TRP A 11 -2.98 -11.93 -25.93
CA TRP A 11 -2.63 -10.90 -24.96
C TRP A 11 -3.13 -11.25 -23.55
N HIS A 12 -4.41 -11.65 -23.43
CA HIS A 12 -5.01 -12.04 -22.15
C HIS A 12 -4.28 -13.26 -21.53
N GLN A 13 -3.90 -14.24 -22.35
CA GLN A 13 -3.09 -15.37 -21.91
C GLN A 13 -1.67 -14.96 -21.47
N ALA A 14 -1.07 -13.94 -22.09
CA ALA A 14 0.24 -13.43 -21.67
C ALA A 14 0.15 -12.71 -20.31
N VAL A 15 -0.94 -11.96 -20.08
CA VAL A 15 -1.23 -11.32 -18.80
C VAL A 15 -1.50 -12.37 -17.70
N GLU A 16 -2.33 -13.37 -17.97
CA GLU A 16 -2.60 -14.48 -17.02
C GLU A 16 -1.36 -15.31 -16.70
N ALA A 17 -0.41 -15.40 -17.62
CA ALA A 17 0.87 -16.09 -17.42
C ALA A 17 1.95 -15.22 -16.76
N GLY A 18 1.68 -13.93 -16.51
CA GLY A 18 2.66 -12.99 -15.95
C GLY A 18 3.81 -12.63 -16.92
N ASP A 19 3.66 -12.91 -18.22
CA ASP A 19 4.66 -12.62 -19.24
C ASP A 19 4.45 -11.21 -19.82
N LEU A 20 4.94 -10.22 -19.07
CA LEU A 20 4.74 -8.80 -19.35
C LEU A 20 5.35 -8.35 -20.69
N ASN A 21 6.47 -8.94 -21.12
CA ASN A 21 7.11 -8.59 -22.39
C ASN A 21 6.24 -9.04 -23.57
N ARG A 22 5.68 -10.25 -23.48
CA ARG A 22 4.76 -10.77 -24.49
C ARG A 22 3.44 -10.01 -24.50
N ALA A 23 2.92 -9.61 -23.34
CA ALA A 23 1.74 -8.76 -23.26
C ALA A 23 1.96 -7.40 -23.96
N VAL A 24 3.16 -6.82 -23.85
CA VAL A 24 3.50 -5.58 -24.56
C VAL A 24 3.60 -5.78 -26.07
N GLU A 25 4.17 -6.91 -26.53
CA GLU A 25 4.31 -7.19 -27.97
C GLU A 25 2.97 -7.52 -28.65
N GLU A 26 2.14 -8.37 -28.04
CA GLU A 26 0.84 -8.77 -28.60
C GLU A 26 -0.17 -7.62 -28.62
N GLY A 27 0.05 -6.58 -27.79
CA GLY A 27 -0.76 -5.36 -27.76
C GLY A 27 -0.46 -4.35 -28.88
N LYS A 28 0.71 -4.41 -29.54
CA LYS A 28 1.11 -3.45 -30.59
C LYS A 28 0.27 -3.56 -31.89
N PRO A 29 0.03 -4.74 -32.47
CA PRO A 29 -0.73 -4.86 -33.73
C PRO A 29 -2.21 -4.47 -33.61
N ALA A 30 -2.80 -4.64 -32.42
CA ALA A 30 -4.18 -4.24 -32.16
C ALA A 30 -4.35 -2.70 -32.19
N ALA A 31 -3.33 -1.96 -31.76
CA ALA A 31 -3.32 -0.50 -31.80
C ALA A 31 -3.24 0.06 -33.24
N ASP A 32 -2.45 -0.57 -34.12
CA ASP A 32 -2.28 -0.14 -35.51
C ASP A 32 -3.56 -0.33 -36.34
N ILE A 33 -4.30 -1.42 -36.12
CA ILE A 33 -5.59 -1.68 -36.78
C ILE A 33 -6.67 -0.69 -36.30
N ALA A 34 -6.62 -0.29 -35.03
CA ALA A 34 -7.58 0.66 -34.45
C ALA A 34 -7.41 2.11 -34.97
N ALA A 35 -6.18 2.50 -35.33
CA ALA A 35 -5.91 3.80 -35.94
C ALA A 35 -6.52 3.94 -37.36
N ALA A 36 -6.59 2.84 -38.12
CA ALA A 36 -7.13 2.83 -39.47
C ALA A 36 -8.67 2.92 -39.54
N ALA A 37 -9.38 2.52 -38.48
CA ALA A 37 -10.85 2.43 -38.47
C ALA A 37 -11.57 3.77 -38.16
N LEU A 38 -10.85 4.80 -37.73
CA LEU A 38 -11.42 6.10 -37.32
C LEU A 38 -11.80 7.04 -38.48
N GLY A 39 -11.57 6.64 -39.73
CA GLY A 39 -11.86 7.46 -40.92
C GLY A 39 -13.13 7.06 -41.66
N GLY A 40 -14.32 7.44 -41.19
CA GLY A 40 -15.55 7.29 -42.01
C GLY A 40 -16.86 7.62 -41.30
N ALA A 41 -17.50 8.73 -41.70
CA ALA A 41 -18.73 9.24 -41.11
C ALA A 41 -20.01 8.84 -41.89
N GLY A 42 -21.13 8.63 -41.17
CA GLY A 42 -22.50 8.59 -41.73
C GLY A 42 -23.58 8.06 -40.76
N LEU A 43 -24.58 8.89 -40.39
CA LEU A 43 -25.60 8.66 -39.34
C LEU A 43 -27.03 8.46 -39.89
N ALA A 44 -27.78 7.47 -39.39
CA ALA A 44 -29.26 7.44 -39.21
C ALA A 44 -29.71 6.16 -38.47
N LYS A 45 -30.63 6.24 -37.47
CA LYS A 45 -31.21 5.19 -36.56
C LYS A 45 -30.34 3.98 -36.15
N GLY A 46 -29.75 3.24 -37.08
CA GLY A 46 -28.50 2.50 -36.84
C GLY A 46 -27.35 3.40 -36.38
N GLY A 47 -27.40 4.71 -36.66
CA GLY A 47 -26.51 5.74 -36.11
C GLY A 47 -26.61 5.90 -34.59
N ILE A 48 -27.75 5.56 -33.94
CA ILE A 48 -27.86 5.59 -32.48
C ILE A 48 -27.18 4.35 -31.87
N SER A 49 -27.37 3.16 -32.44
CA SER A 49 -26.65 1.95 -32.03
C SER A 49 -25.15 2.02 -32.35
N LEU A 50 -24.77 2.61 -33.49
CA LEU A 50 -23.38 2.91 -33.84
C LEU A 50 -22.80 3.98 -32.92
N SER A 51 -23.55 5.04 -32.56
CA SER A 51 -23.05 6.05 -31.61
C SER A 51 -22.86 5.49 -30.20
N ARG A 52 -23.73 4.59 -29.75
CA ARG A 52 -23.57 3.88 -28.47
C ARG A 52 -22.38 2.94 -28.53
N LYS A 53 -22.24 2.17 -29.60
CA LYS A 53 -21.09 1.28 -29.81
C LYS A 53 -19.77 2.06 -29.90
N MET A 54 -19.74 3.19 -30.61
CA MET A 54 -18.57 4.07 -30.67
C MET A 54 -18.25 4.70 -29.31
N ALA A 55 -19.26 5.04 -28.52
CA ALA A 55 -19.06 5.54 -27.16
C ALA A 55 -18.52 4.45 -26.21
N GLU A 56 -19.02 3.22 -26.33
CA GLU A 56 -18.53 2.05 -25.60
C GLU A 56 -17.07 1.74 -25.99
N GLU A 57 -16.75 1.70 -27.29
CA GLU A 57 -15.39 1.50 -27.80
C GLU A 57 -14.44 2.63 -27.37
N ALA A 58 -14.89 3.89 -27.35
CA ALA A 58 -14.10 5.01 -26.87
C ALA A 58 -13.84 4.93 -25.36
N ALA A 59 -14.84 4.50 -24.58
CA ALA A 59 -14.68 4.28 -23.13
C ALA A 59 -13.73 3.11 -22.84
N GLU A 60 -13.80 2.03 -23.61
CA GLU A 60 -12.85 0.90 -23.51
C GLU A 60 -11.43 1.34 -23.87
N ARG A 61 -11.25 2.16 -24.91
CA ARG A 61 -9.94 2.73 -25.26
C ARG A 61 -9.38 3.61 -24.15
N ALA A 62 -10.18 4.51 -23.60
CA ALA A 62 -9.75 5.37 -22.50
C ALA A 62 -9.35 4.57 -21.25
N ARG A 63 -10.09 3.49 -20.93
CA ARG A 63 -9.73 2.56 -19.84
C ARG A 63 -8.43 1.82 -20.13
N ALA A 64 -8.24 1.33 -21.35
CA ALA A 64 -7.01 0.63 -21.73
C ALA A 64 -5.79 1.56 -21.72
N GLU A 65 -5.94 2.82 -22.11
CA GLU A 65 -4.90 3.85 -22.00
C GLU A 65 -4.58 4.17 -20.54
N THR A 66 -5.60 4.33 -19.70
CA THR A 66 -5.45 4.51 -18.24
C THR A 66 -4.71 3.34 -17.60
N TYR A 67 -5.10 2.10 -17.92
CA TYR A 67 -4.43 0.90 -17.44
C TYR A 67 -2.96 0.87 -17.83
N ARG A 68 -2.64 1.19 -19.09
CA ARG A 68 -1.26 1.23 -19.58
C ARG A 68 -0.42 2.29 -18.87
N SER A 69 -0.96 3.51 -18.70
CA SER A 69 -0.27 4.59 -17.99
C SER A 69 0.01 4.19 -16.55
N ASN A 70 -1.03 3.73 -15.83
CA ASN A 70 -0.90 3.29 -14.45
C ASN A 70 0.11 2.14 -14.29
N LEU A 71 0.10 1.15 -15.18
CA LEU A 71 1.09 0.06 -15.15
C LEU A 71 2.52 0.56 -15.30
N GLN A 72 2.74 1.53 -16.19
CA GLN A 72 4.05 2.14 -16.38
C GLN A 72 4.48 2.89 -15.12
N ASP A 73 3.63 3.79 -14.62
CA ASP A 73 3.93 4.64 -13.47
C ASP A 73 4.16 3.82 -12.20
N ILE A 74 3.30 2.81 -11.94
CA ILE A 74 3.46 1.87 -10.82
C ILE A 74 4.75 1.07 -10.97
N GLY A 75 5.05 0.59 -12.18
CA GLY A 75 6.25 -0.20 -12.44
C GLY A 75 7.54 0.60 -12.26
N GLU A 76 7.57 1.86 -12.69
CA GLU A 76 8.69 2.78 -12.47
C GLU A 76 8.82 3.12 -10.99
N TRP A 77 7.74 3.57 -10.35
CA TRP A 77 7.72 3.93 -8.95
C TRP A 77 8.17 2.77 -8.04
N GLY A 78 7.58 1.58 -8.21
CA GLY A 78 7.92 0.43 -7.38
C GLY A 78 9.36 -0.03 -7.54
N ARG A 79 9.94 0.07 -8.76
CA ARG A 79 11.36 -0.26 -9.00
C ARG A 79 12.28 0.73 -8.32
N ASP A 80 11.99 2.02 -8.44
CA ASP A 80 12.77 3.08 -7.80
C ASP A 80 12.80 2.93 -6.27
N LYS A 81 11.71 2.44 -5.69
CA LYS A 81 11.58 2.13 -4.26
C LYS A 81 12.18 0.80 -3.85
N ASN A 82 12.58 -0.07 -4.79
CA ASN A 82 12.96 -1.45 -4.50
C ASN A 82 11.88 -2.21 -3.69
N LEU A 83 10.63 -2.03 -4.09
CA LEU A 83 9.48 -2.61 -3.43
C LEU A 83 9.43 -4.14 -3.60
N ALA A 84 8.96 -4.86 -2.59
CA ALA A 84 8.82 -6.31 -2.66
C ALA A 84 7.76 -6.72 -3.69
N PRO A 85 7.97 -7.79 -4.49
CA PRO A 85 6.97 -8.31 -5.43
C PRO A 85 5.62 -8.65 -4.78
N GLU A 86 5.62 -8.98 -3.49
CA GLU A 86 4.44 -9.32 -2.68
C GLU A 86 3.65 -8.09 -2.22
N SER A 87 4.17 -6.88 -2.43
CA SER A 87 3.46 -5.65 -2.08
C SER A 87 2.14 -5.54 -2.83
N PHE A 88 1.11 -4.98 -2.17
CA PHE A 88 -0.20 -4.80 -2.80
C PHE A 88 -0.12 -3.90 -4.05
N VAL A 89 0.87 -3.00 -4.08
CA VAL A 89 1.10 -2.08 -5.19
C VAL A 89 1.34 -2.84 -6.49
N TYR A 90 2.10 -3.94 -6.47
CA TYR A 90 2.28 -4.78 -7.65
C TYR A 90 1.13 -5.75 -7.86
N GLN A 91 0.58 -6.30 -6.79
CA GLN A 91 -0.37 -7.42 -6.87
C GLN A 91 -1.79 -7.01 -7.25
N LYS A 92 -2.23 -5.80 -6.86
CA LYS A 92 -3.65 -5.41 -6.91
C LYS A 92 -3.89 -4.01 -7.45
N LEU A 93 -2.95 -3.08 -7.25
CA LEU A 93 -3.22 -1.68 -7.54
C LEU A 93 -3.51 -1.37 -9.02
N PRO A 94 -2.80 -1.94 -10.03
CA PRO A 94 -3.08 -1.60 -11.43
C PRO A 94 -4.52 -1.91 -11.86
N ASP A 95 -5.02 -3.09 -11.47
CA ASP A 95 -6.38 -3.53 -11.75
C ASP A 95 -7.40 -2.70 -10.97
N SER A 96 -7.10 -2.39 -9.70
CA SER A 96 -7.96 -1.58 -8.83
C SER A 96 -8.14 -0.17 -9.40
N LEU A 97 -7.04 0.50 -9.76
CA LEU A 97 -7.07 1.84 -10.34
C LEU A 97 -7.84 1.88 -11.66
N THR A 98 -7.71 0.84 -12.47
CA THR A 98 -8.38 0.78 -13.78
C THR A 98 -9.87 0.52 -13.63
N ARG A 99 -10.26 -0.33 -12.67
CA ARG A 99 -11.67 -0.51 -12.31
C ARG A 99 -12.29 0.79 -11.82
N GLU A 100 -11.56 1.57 -11.02
CA GLU A 100 -12.02 2.84 -10.48
C GLU A 100 -11.84 4.04 -11.44
N ASN A 101 -11.26 3.81 -12.63
CA ASN A 101 -10.88 4.85 -13.59
C ASN A 101 -10.08 6.00 -12.93
N LEU A 102 -9.12 5.62 -12.08
CA LEU A 102 -8.32 6.51 -11.25
C LEU A 102 -6.86 6.51 -11.73
N GLN A 103 -6.26 7.68 -11.86
CA GLN A 103 -4.83 7.78 -12.21
C GLN A 103 -3.95 7.53 -10.98
N PHE A 104 -2.78 6.94 -11.17
CA PHE A 104 -1.88 6.60 -10.07
C PHE A 104 -1.47 7.80 -9.20
N GLU A 105 -1.17 8.95 -9.82
CA GLU A 105 -0.86 10.18 -9.09
C GLU A 105 -2.05 10.71 -8.29
N GLU A 106 -3.26 10.60 -8.84
CA GLU A 106 -4.48 10.98 -8.12
C GLU A 106 -4.69 10.07 -6.91
N PHE A 107 -4.51 8.75 -7.08
CA PHE A 107 -4.56 7.79 -5.99
C PHE A 107 -3.55 8.12 -4.88
N LYS A 108 -2.28 8.40 -5.22
CA LYS A 108 -1.26 8.81 -4.23
C LYS A 108 -1.62 10.07 -3.45
N ASN A 109 -2.37 10.99 -4.05
CA ASN A 109 -2.87 12.16 -3.36
C ASN A 109 -4.05 11.81 -2.44
N LEU A 110 -4.92 10.89 -2.88
CA LEU A 110 -6.04 10.44 -2.07
C LEU A 110 -5.58 9.63 -0.85
N THR A 111 -4.55 8.80 -0.96
CA THR A 111 -4.04 8.01 0.20
C THR A 111 -3.64 8.90 1.38
N ARG A 112 -3.13 10.11 1.12
CA ARG A 112 -2.75 11.09 2.14
C ARG A 112 -3.81 12.15 2.45
N THR A 113 -4.97 12.09 1.79
CA THR A 113 -6.08 13.02 2.04
C THR A 113 -6.93 12.51 3.20
N HIS A 114 -7.25 13.38 4.16
CA HIS A 114 -8.13 13.00 5.26
C HIS A 114 -9.54 12.72 4.72
N MET A 115 -10.24 11.76 5.33
CA MET A 115 -11.60 11.35 4.94
C MET A 115 -12.55 12.54 4.73
N ASP A 116 -12.53 13.55 5.59
CA ASP A 116 -13.45 14.70 5.51
C ASP A 116 -13.22 15.61 4.31
N ASP A 117 -12.02 15.55 3.71
CA ASP A 117 -11.64 16.38 2.57
C ASP A 117 -11.90 15.70 1.22
N MET A 118 -12.45 14.48 1.23
CA MET A 118 -12.79 13.72 0.02
C MET A 118 -14.22 13.97 -0.46
N THR A 119 -14.47 13.84 -1.76
CA THR A 119 -15.83 13.74 -2.31
C THR A 119 -16.43 12.35 -2.05
N GLU A 120 -17.75 12.19 -2.14
CA GLU A 120 -18.40 10.88 -2.00
C GLU A 120 -17.93 9.88 -3.07
N GLU A 121 -17.61 10.35 -4.28
CA GLU A 121 -17.04 9.52 -5.34
C GLU A 121 -15.65 8.99 -4.96
N GLN A 122 -14.78 9.88 -4.47
CA GLN A 122 -13.43 9.54 -4.01
C GLN A 122 -13.46 8.57 -2.82
N VAL A 123 -14.37 8.78 -1.87
CA VAL A 123 -14.59 7.82 -0.76
C VAL A 123 -14.98 6.45 -1.30
N GLY A 124 -15.91 6.39 -2.25
CA GLY A 124 -16.32 5.15 -2.89
C GLY A 124 -15.18 4.43 -3.61
N GLN A 125 -14.38 5.15 -4.39
CA GLN A 125 -13.23 4.62 -5.12
C GLN A 125 -12.16 4.09 -4.14
N MET A 126 -11.74 4.93 -3.19
CA MET A 126 -10.72 4.57 -2.20
C MET A 126 -11.14 3.40 -1.33
N LYS A 127 -12.43 3.33 -0.93
CA LYS A 127 -12.94 2.18 -0.16
C LYS A 127 -12.79 0.88 -0.95
N ARG A 128 -13.19 0.85 -2.23
CA ARG A 128 -13.06 -0.36 -3.07
C ARG A 128 -11.60 -0.74 -3.32
N ILE A 129 -10.71 0.24 -3.49
CA ILE A 129 -9.26 -0.03 -3.58
C ILE A 129 -8.73 -0.59 -2.26
N ARG A 130 -9.14 -0.03 -1.13
CA ARG A 130 -8.70 -0.49 0.20
C ARG A 130 -9.22 -1.89 0.54
N ASP A 131 -10.42 -2.24 0.08
CA ASP A 131 -11.02 -3.57 0.22
C ASP A 131 -10.21 -4.64 -0.56
N ASP A 132 -9.47 -4.27 -1.62
CA ASP A 132 -8.58 -5.18 -2.37
C ASP A 132 -7.21 -5.37 -1.71
N VAL A 133 -6.81 -4.49 -0.79
CA VAL A 133 -5.54 -4.62 -0.07
C VAL A 133 -5.66 -5.78 0.92
N PRO A 134 -4.78 -6.80 0.86
CA PRO A 134 -4.90 -7.97 1.70
C PRO A 134 -4.93 -7.62 3.19
N MET A 135 -5.78 -8.31 3.95
CA MET A 135 -5.75 -8.23 5.40
C MET A 135 -4.43 -8.77 5.94
N ILE A 136 -4.01 -8.30 7.13
CA ILE A 136 -2.94 -8.98 7.86
C ILE A 136 -3.53 -10.14 8.66
N ASP A 137 -2.78 -11.22 8.75
CA ASP A 137 -3.12 -12.45 9.46
C ASP A 137 -1.89 -13.01 10.19
N ASP A 138 -2.04 -14.20 10.78
CA ASP A 138 -0.98 -14.83 11.58
C ASP A 138 0.27 -15.17 10.76
N ASN A 139 0.18 -15.17 9.42
CA ASN A 139 1.30 -15.41 8.50
C ASN A 139 1.96 -14.12 8.03
N THR A 140 1.39 -12.96 8.36
CA THR A 140 1.84 -11.68 7.87
C THR A 140 2.93 -11.11 8.76
N VAL A 141 4.13 -10.90 8.20
CA VAL A 141 5.17 -10.12 8.88
C VAL A 141 4.76 -8.65 8.85
N VAL A 142 4.66 -8.03 10.02
CA VAL A 142 4.32 -6.61 10.15
C VAL A 142 5.53 -5.80 10.60
N THR A 143 5.50 -4.52 10.28
CA THR A 143 6.48 -3.53 10.66
C THR A 143 5.82 -2.47 11.54
N LYS A 144 6.50 -2.10 12.63
CA LYS A 144 6.10 -0.97 13.49
C LYS A 144 7.28 -0.07 13.79
N VAL A 145 7.16 1.21 13.44
CA VAL A 145 8.09 2.26 13.86
C VAL A 145 7.71 2.75 15.25
N MET A 146 8.69 2.82 16.16
CA MET A 146 8.47 3.22 17.56
C MET A 146 9.55 4.21 18.02
N PRO A 147 9.24 5.11 18.97
CA PRO A 147 10.23 5.99 19.57
C PRO A 147 11.35 5.21 20.26
N TYR A 148 12.58 5.74 20.19
CA TYR A 148 13.77 5.10 20.77
C TYR A 148 13.63 4.77 22.26
N GLU A 149 13.01 5.67 23.02
CA GLU A 149 12.82 5.54 24.48
C GLU A 149 11.93 4.35 24.91
N TYR A 150 11.26 3.67 23.97
CA TYR A 150 10.49 2.45 24.28
C TYR A 150 11.41 1.25 24.49
N LEU A 151 12.69 1.35 24.11
CA LEU A 151 13.69 0.28 24.19
C LEU A 151 13.80 -0.29 25.60
N ASP A 152 13.93 0.58 26.61
CA ASP A 152 14.04 0.17 28.01
C ASP A 152 12.82 -0.62 28.49
N GLY A 153 11.63 -0.29 27.98
CA GLY A 153 10.39 -1.03 28.26
C GLY A 153 10.46 -2.47 27.79
N PHE A 154 10.96 -2.69 26.56
CA PHE A 154 11.14 -4.03 26.00
C PHE A 154 12.30 -4.78 26.66
N MET A 155 13.46 -4.13 26.87
CA MET A 155 14.63 -4.74 27.53
C MET A 155 14.33 -5.21 28.96
N SER A 156 13.52 -4.44 29.70
CA SER A 156 13.13 -4.79 31.07
C SER A 156 12.00 -5.82 31.15
N GLY A 157 11.39 -6.19 30.03
CA GLY A 157 10.20 -7.05 30.00
C GLY A 157 8.90 -6.38 30.48
N ARG A 158 8.90 -5.05 30.66
CA ARG A 158 7.68 -4.29 30.94
C ARG A 158 6.75 -4.25 29.73
N ASN A 159 7.34 -4.19 28.53
CA ASN A 159 6.62 -4.29 27.27
C ASN A 159 6.96 -5.64 26.64
N THR A 160 5.95 -6.46 26.40
CA THR A 160 6.10 -7.80 25.79
C THR A 160 5.22 -7.99 24.56
N GLN A 161 4.36 -7.02 24.27
CA GLN A 161 3.38 -7.04 23.19
C GLN A 161 3.56 -5.85 22.26
N ILE A 162 3.07 -6.00 21.03
CA ILE A 162 3.03 -4.95 20.02
C ILE A 162 1.57 -4.54 19.80
N GLY A 163 1.29 -3.25 19.90
CA GLY A 163 -0.06 -2.69 19.75
C GLY A 163 -0.09 -1.45 18.88
N GLY A 164 -1.28 -0.89 18.68
CA GLY A 164 -1.50 0.31 17.86
C GLY A 164 -1.27 0.08 16.37
N PHE A 165 -0.85 1.13 15.66
CA PHE A 165 -0.71 1.09 14.20
C PHE A 165 0.50 0.28 13.73
N VAL A 166 0.30 -0.51 12.69
CA VAL A 166 1.30 -1.34 12.01
C VAL A 166 1.03 -1.35 10.51
N ALA A 167 2.05 -1.70 9.73
CA ALA A 167 1.96 -1.92 8.29
C ALA A 167 2.54 -3.29 7.94
N ARG A 168 2.25 -3.82 6.75
CA ARG A 168 2.88 -5.06 6.29
C ARG A 168 4.34 -4.79 5.95
N GLN A 169 5.22 -5.72 6.32
CA GLN A 169 6.64 -5.61 6.01
C GLN A 169 6.88 -5.60 4.49
N ALA A 170 6.08 -6.35 3.72
CA ALA A 170 6.15 -6.34 2.26
C ALA A 170 5.91 -4.95 1.62
N ASP A 171 5.18 -4.06 2.31
CA ASP A 171 4.90 -2.70 1.83
C ASP A 171 5.85 -1.64 2.42
N THR A 172 6.71 -2.02 3.38
CA THR A 172 7.56 -1.07 4.13
C THR A 172 9.04 -1.46 4.22
N GLY A 173 9.42 -2.65 3.75
CA GLY A 173 10.77 -3.18 3.92
C GLY A 173 11.87 -2.30 3.32
N HIS A 174 11.59 -1.58 2.23
CA HIS A 174 12.50 -0.62 1.61
C HIS A 174 12.76 0.63 2.47
N LEU A 175 11.97 0.87 3.52
CA LEU A 175 12.06 2.02 4.41
C LEU A 175 12.86 1.74 5.69
N GLY A 176 13.31 0.50 5.90
CA GLY A 176 13.85 0.02 7.18
C GLY A 176 15.17 0.65 7.65
N SER A 177 15.89 1.37 6.79
CA SER A 177 17.23 1.92 7.06
C SER A 177 17.35 3.39 6.65
N GLN A 178 16.31 4.18 6.91
CA GLN A 178 16.29 5.60 6.60
C GLN A 178 16.62 6.44 7.84
N ASN A 179 17.02 7.69 7.64
CA ASN A 179 17.17 8.61 8.78
C ASN A 179 15.79 8.99 9.35
N LEU A 180 15.78 9.45 10.60
CA LEU A 180 14.60 9.81 11.36
C LEU A 180 13.73 10.83 10.64
N LYS A 181 14.33 11.81 9.94
CA LYS A 181 13.55 12.80 9.19
C LYS A 181 12.76 12.12 8.05
N GLN A 182 13.41 11.28 7.27
CA GLN A 182 12.75 10.51 6.21
C GLN A 182 11.67 9.59 6.78
N THR A 183 11.95 8.94 7.92
CA THR A 183 10.96 8.10 8.61
C THR A 183 9.76 8.90 9.09
N ILE A 184 9.96 10.09 9.64
CA ILE A 184 8.87 11.01 10.03
C ILE A 184 8.01 11.35 8.81
N ASP A 185 8.66 11.70 7.69
CA ASP A 185 7.96 12.07 6.46
C ASP A 185 7.18 10.86 5.90
N ASN A 186 7.77 9.66 5.89
CA ASN A 186 7.16 8.45 5.33
C ASN A 186 5.99 7.92 6.15
N PHE A 187 6.06 8.01 7.48
CA PHE A 187 5.04 7.47 8.37
C PHE A 187 4.13 8.55 8.99
N ALA A 188 4.23 9.80 8.54
CA ALA A 188 3.45 10.93 9.05
C ALA A 188 3.52 11.07 10.58
N LEU A 189 4.74 10.95 11.13
CA LEU A 189 4.99 10.95 12.58
C LEU A 189 5.20 12.37 13.12
N ASP A 190 4.73 13.39 12.40
CA ASP A 190 4.89 14.81 12.68
C ASP A 190 3.74 15.42 13.50
N TYR A 191 2.96 14.57 14.18
CA TYR A 191 1.83 15.00 15.00
C TYR A 191 2.26 15.73 16.29
N GLU A 192 1.32 16.50 16.86
CA GLU A 192 1.54 17.24 18.10
C GLU A 192 1.93 16.31 19.25
N GLY A 193 3.03 16.63 19.95
CA GLY A 193 3.57 15.79 21.02
C GLY A 193 4.31 14.53 20.56
N SER A 194 4.62 14.42 19.26
CA SER A 194 5.40 13.29 18.73
C SER A 194 6.81 13.25 19.33
N LYS A 195 7.14 12.10 19.93
CA LYS A 195 8.49 11.79 20.42
C LYS A 195 9.53 11.71 19.30
N PHE A 196 9.09 11.48 18.06
CA PHE A 196 9.96 11.49 16.89
C PHE A 196 10.40 12.91 16.52
N THR A 197 9.46 13.87 16.49
CA THR A 197 9.80 15.26 16.20
C THR A 197 10.61 15.91 17.32
N GLU A 198 10.34 15.55 18.58
CA GLU A 198 11.18 15.93 19.72
C GLU A 198 12.61 15.40 19.57
N ALA A 199 12.78 14.12 19.25
CA ALA A 199 14.11 13.53 19.01
C ALA A 199 14.85 14.27 17.87
N ALA A 200 14.19 14.51 16.75
CA ALA A 200 14.76 15.23 15.62
C ALA A 200 15.16 16.68 15.98
N ALA A 201 14.32 17.40 16.74
CA ALA A 201 14.61 18.75 17.21
C ALA A 201 15.82 18.80 18.16
N ASN A 202 16.06 17.72 18.90
CA ASN A 202 17.22 17.54 19.77
C ASN A 202 18.48 17.03 19.03
N GLY A 203 18.44 16.94 17.70
CA GLY A 203 19.56 16.46 16.88
C GLY A 203 19.83 14.97 17.00
N GLN A 204 18.85 14.19 17.45
CA GLN A 204 18.93 12.74 17.49
C GLN A 204 18.43 12.16 16.17
N ASP A 205 19.14 11.18 15.63
CA ASP A 205 18.73 10.42 14.45
C ASP A 205 18.58 8.95 14.83
N ARG A 206 17.57 8.63 15.64
CA ARG A 206 17.35 7.26 16.11
C ARG A 206 15.90 6.94 16.43
N TYR A 207 15.54 5.70 16.15
CA TYR A 207 14.22 5.13 16.45
C TYR A 207 14.29 3.60 16.49
N LEU A 208 13.17 2.96 16.82
CA LEU A 208 13.06 1.49 16.81
C LEU A 208 12.17 1.03 15.65
N ILE A 209 12.49 -0.15 15.13
CA ILE A 209 11.62 -0.90 14.24
C ILE A 209 11.35 -2.26 14.86
N PHE A 210 10.09 -2.61 15.06
CA PHE A 210 9.67 -3.99 15.27
C PHE A 210 9.36 -4.63 13.91
N GLU A 211 9.85 -5.85 13.71
CA GLU A 211 9.50 -6.71 12.57
C GLU A 211 9.21 -8.12 13.06
N GLY A 212 8.04 -8.65 12.71
CA GLY A 212 7.67 -10.01 13.08
C GLY A 212 6.22 -10.33 12.79
N ARG A 213 5.88 -11.61 12.92
CA ARG A 213 4.49 -12.05 12.95
C ARG A 213 3.94 -11.90 14.36
N LEU A 214 2.62 -11.81 14.46
CA LEU A 214 1.90 -11.66 15.71
C LEU A 214 0.94 -12.83 15.87
N THR A 215 0.79 -13.34 17.09
CA THR A 215 -0.14 -14.45 17.37
C THR A 215 -1.59 -13.96 17.38
N ASP A 216 -2.54 -14.88 17.16
CA ASP A 216 -4.01 -14.74 17.14
C ASP A 216 -4.55 -13.43 16.54
N THR A 217 -3.92 -12.99 15.45
CA THR A 217 -4.39 -11.90 14.59
C THR A 217 -5.55 -12.33 13.68
N SER A 218 -5.71 -13.62 13.42
CA SER A 218 -6.87 -14.16 12.71
C SER A 218 -8.17 -14.16 13.54
N GLU A 219 -8.09 -13.90 14.85
CA GLU A 219 -9.26 -13.81 15.72
C GLU A 219 -10.01 -12.47 15.54
N ASP A 220 -11.33 -12.55 15.46
CA ASP A 220 -12.20 -11.38 15.30
C ASP A 220 -11.99 -10.34 16.41
N GLY A 221 -11.89 -9.07 16.00
CA GLY A 221 -11.84 -7.92 16.91
C GLY A 221 -10.49 -7.63 17.55
N TYR A 222 -9.39 -8.23 17.07
CA TYR A 222 -8.03 -7.83 17.45
C TYR A 222 -7.32 -6.95 16.42
N LEU A 223 -7.78 -6.99 15.18
CA LEU A 223 -7.27 -6.18 14.09
C LEU A 223 -8.38 -5.37 13.47
N ASP A 224 -8.02 -4.17 13.01
CA ASP A 224 -8.89 -3.33 12.21
C ASP A 224 -8.12 -2.60 11.12
N ILE A 225 -8.86 -2.12 10.13
CA ILE A 225 -8.40 -1.07 9.22
C ILE A 225 -8.94 0.23 9.80
N PRO A 226 -8.09 1.22 10.11
CA PRO A 226 -8.53 2.43 10.78
C PRO A 226 -9.32 3.37 9.84
N MET A 227 -10.56 2.97 9.53
CA MET A 227 -11.48 3.69 8.65
C MET A 227 -12.45 4.54 9.47
N GLY A 228 -12.69 5.76 9.02
CA GLY A 228 -13.71 6.65 9.59
C GLY A 228 -15.11 6.36 9.05
N SER A 229 -16.09 7.13 9.55
CA SER A 229 -17.51 6.88 9.30
C SER A 229 -17.92 6.96 7.83
N ARG A 230 -17.30 7.82 7.01
CA ARG A 230 -17.62 7.90 5.57
C ARG A 230 -17.16 6.66 4.81
N PHE A 231 -16.14 5.96 5.31
CA PHE A 231 -15.66 4.68 4.80
C PHE A 231 -16.38 3.47 5.42
N GLY A 232 -17.37 3.70 6.29
CA GLY A 232 -18.13 2.66 6.99
C GLY A 232 -17.45 2.12 8.25
N GLY A 233 -16.34 2.73 8.69
CA GLY A 233 -15.68 2.41 9.95
C GLY A 233 -16.14 3.31 11.10
N HIS A 234 -15.46 3.19 12.24
CA HIS A 234 -15.81 3.90 13.47
C HIS A 234 -14.63 4.67 14.10
N HIS A 235 -13.48 4.69 13.41
CA HIS A 235 -12.28 5.36 13.88
C HIS A 235 -12.42 6.89 13.84
N LYS A 236 -11.76 7.52 14.81
CA LYS A 236 -11.62 8.99 14.95
C LYS A 236 -10.17 9.38 15.28
N ASP A 237 -9.25 8.47 14.98
CA ASP A 237 -7.83 8.64 15.21
C ASP A 237 -7.31 9.83 14.39
N GLY A 238 -6.34 10.57 14.93
CA GLY A 238 -5.62 11.60 14.19
C GLY A 238 -4.42 11.03 13.45
N LEU A 239 -3.51 11.92 13.01
CA LEU A 239 -2.23 11.52 12.42
C LEU A 239 -1.53 10.44 13.27
N PRO A 240 -0.92 9.42 12.64
CA PRO A 240 -0.65 9.27 11.20
C PRO A 240 -1.84 8.84 10.33
N CYS A 241 -3.00 8.57 10.93
CA CYS A 241 -4.17 8.05 10.25
C CYS A 241 -4.92 9.12 9.44
N THR A 242 -5.38 8.76 8.23
CA THR A 242 -6.25 9.59 7.37
C THR A 242 -7.73 9.23 7.47
N LEU A 243 -8.05 8.15 8.19
CA LEU A 243 -9.37 7.52 8.24
C LEU A 243 -9.86 6.92 6.91
N ASN A 244 -8.99 6.79 5.90
CA ASN A 244 -9.27 6.11 4.62
C ASN A 244 -8.60 4.71 4.53
N GLY A 245 -7.89 4.28 5.57
CA GLY A 245 -7.15 3.01 5.62
C GLY A 245 -5.70 3.06 5.11
N PHE A 246 -5.16 4.26 4.81
CA PHE A 246 -3.77 4.51 4.47
C PHE A 246 -3.13 5.55 5.40
N VAL A 247 -1.80 5.49 5.53
CA VAL A 247 -1.00 6.46 6.27
C VAL A 247 -0.95 7.79 5.53
N ALA A 248 -0.98 8.90 6.27
CA ALA A 248 -0.94 10.26 5.75
C ALA A 248 0.46 10.70 5.28
N CYS A 249 1.18 9.87 4.53
CA CYS A 249 2.58 10.07 4.14
C CYS A 249 2.85 11.51 3.65
N ARG A 250 3.92 12.13 4.16
CA ARG A 250 4.46 13.42 3.66
C ARG A 250 5.32 13.24 2.42
N SER A 251 5.78 12.02 2.19
CA SER A 251 6.48 11.57 0.99
C SER A 251 5.51 11.04 -0.07
N ASP A 252 6.03 10.37 -1.09
CA ASP A 252 5.28 9.67 -2.13
C ASP A 252 5.03 8.19 -1.80
N GLU A 253 5.31 7.75 -0.57
CA GLU A 253 5.05 6.39 -0.12
C GLU A 253 3.56 6.04 -0.07
N ILE A 254 3.25 4.78 -0.32
CA ILE A 254 1.89 4.24 -0.27
C ILE A 254 1.85 3.12 0.75
N LEU A 255 1.35 3.45 1.95
CA LEU A 255 1.37 2.53 3.08
C LEU A 255 -0.06 2.25 3.56
N PRO A 256 -0.60 1.05 3.29
CA PRO A 256 -1.83 0.60 3.91
C PRO A 256 -1.65 0.49 5.41
N GLU A 257 -2.61 1.01 6.16
CA GLU A 257 -2.56 1.05 7.61
C GLU A 257 -3.45 -0.05 8.20
N TYR A 258 -2.98 -0.61 9.31
CA TYR A 258 -3.68 -1.57 10.15
C TYR A 258 -3.54 -1.15 11.59
N LYS A 259 -4.55 -1.42 12.42
CA LYS A 259 -4.52 -1.14 13.84
C LYS A 259 -4.71 -2.42 14.63
N ILE A 260 -3.73 -2.71 15.48
CA ILE A 260 -3.88 -3.71 16.53
C ILE A 260 -4.71 -3.09 17.65
N LEU A 261 -5.87 -3.68 17.88
CA LEU A 261 -6.82 -3.27 18.92
C LEU A 261 -6.43 -3.88 20.29
N LYS A 262 -7.11 -3.41 21.35
CA LYS A 262 -6.94 -3.88 22.74
C LYS A 262 -5.51 -3.65 23.27
N ASP A 263 -5.02 -4.51 24.17
CA ASP A 263 -3.75 -4.39 24.90
C ASP A 263 -2.49 -4.75 24.06
N GLY A 264 -2.67 -5.02 22.76
CA GLY A 264 -1.61 -5.49 21.86
C GLY A 264 -1.62 -7.01 21.67
N ARG A 265 -0.70 -7.49 20.82
CA ARG A 265 -0.53 -8.91 20.48
C ARG A 265 0.89 -9.36 20.81
N TYR A 266 1.02 -10.62 21.22
CA TYR A 266 2.34 -11.22 21.38
C TYR A 266 2.96 -11.44 20.00
N PRO A 267 4.25 -11.13 19.84
CA PRO A 267 5.00 -11.59 18.69
C PRO A 267 5.16 -13.10 18.66
N GLU A 268 5.37 -13.65 17.48
CA GLU A 268 5.90 -15.01 17.36
C GLU A 268 7.38 -15.07 17.75
N HIS A 269 7.85 -16.27 18.11
CA HIS A 269 9.26 -16.50 18.38
C HIS A 269 10.13 -16.00 17.21
N ARG A 270 11.24 -15.33 17.54
CA ARG A 270 12.19 -14.73 16.60
C ARG A 270 11.76 -13.42 15.94
N ALA A 271 10.61 -12.85 16.29
CA ALA A 271 10.33 -11.45 15.94
C ALA A 271 11.39 -10.52 16.56
N THR A 272 11.80 -9.46 15.86
CA THR A 272 12.93 -8.63 16.26
C THR A 272 12.52 -7.18 16.54
N ILE A 273 13.27 -6.53 17.42
CA ILE A 273 13.33 -5.07 17.52
C ILE A 273 14.73 -4.64 17.12
N SER A 274 14.80 -3.75 16.13
CA SER A 274 16.01 -3.10 15.67
C SER A 274 16.08 -1.67 16.18
N ILE A 275 17.30 -1.20 16.45
CA ILE A 275 17.60 0.23 16.51
C ILE A 275 17.99 0.66 15.10
N VAL A 276 17.40 1.75 14.62
CA VAL A 276 17.93 2.50 13.49
C VAL A 276 18.57 3.75 14.06
N GLU A 277 19.85 3.95 13.77
CA GLU A 277 20.61 5.12 14.21
C GLU A 277 21.50 5.61 13.06
N ASP A 278 21.42 6.89 12.71
CA ASP A 278 22.12 7.48 11.56
C ASP A 278 21.84 6.72 10.25
N GLY A 279 20.60 6.23 10.07
CA GLY A 279 20.18 5.40 8.94
C GLY A 279 20.72 3.96 8.96
N ILE A 280 21.42 3.53 10.01
CA ILE A 280 21.96 2.18 10.15
C ILE A 280 21.04 1.35 11.04
N LYS A 281 20.41 0.33 10.46
CA LYS A 281 19.58 -0.64 11.19
C LYS A 281 20.44 -1.75 11.83
N ARG A 282 20.23 -2.02 13.11
CA ARG A 282 20.85 -3.11 13.88
C ARG A 282 19.79 -3.83 14.72
N GLU A 283 19.64 -5.13 14.55
CA GLU A 283 18.77 -5.94 15.42
C GLU A 283 19.39 -6.02 16.83
N VAL A 284 18.60 -5.72 17.86
CA VAL A 284 19.10 -5.68 19.25
C VAL A 284 18.33 -6.56 20.21
N LEU A 285 17.07 -6.87 19.88
CA LEU A 285 16.20 -7.72 20.69
C LEU A 285 15.48 -8.74 19.81
N MET A 286 15.28 -9.93 20.36
CA MET A 286 14.50 -11.01 19.77
C MET A 286 13.41 -11.47 20.74
N PHE A 287 12.20 -11.70 20.27
CA PHE A 287 11.13 -12.27 21.09
C PHE A 287 11.35 -13.75 21.35
N ASP A 288 11.40 -14.13 22.62
CA ASP A 288 11.49 -15.50 23.08
C ASP A 288 10.13 -15.97 23.61
N GLU A 289 9.57 -17.01 23.00
CA GLU A 289 8.24 -17.55 23.35
C GLU A 289 8.22 -18.29 24.69
N LYS A 290 9.36 -18.79 25.16
CA LYS A 290 9.44 -19.51 26.45
C LYS A 290 9.49 -18.52 27.60
N GLU A 291 10.22 -17.43 27.40
CA GLU A 291 10.34 -16.33 28.36
C GLU A 291 9.18 -15.32 28.24
N MET A 292 8.38 -15.41 27.17
CA MET A 292 7.26 -14.51 26.83
C MET A 292 7.66 -13.03 26.82
N ARG A 293 8.87 -12.73 26.35
CA ARG A 293 9.44 -11.37 26.30
C ARG A 293 10.54 -11.23 25.27
N PHE A 294 10.93 -9.99 25.01
CA PHE A 294 12.11 -9.68 24.24
C PHE A 294 13.39 -9.90 25.07
N ILE A 295 14.36 -10.59 24.48
CA ILE A 295 15.69 -10.83 25.05
C ILE A 295 16.77 -10.19 24.17
N PRO A 296 17.87 -9.69 24.74
CA PRO A 296 19.00 -9.19 23.96
C PRO A 296 19.52 -10.22 22.97
N MET A 297 19.78 -9.79 21.74
CA MET A 297 20.53 -10.59 20.78
C MET A 297 22.00 -10.54 21.17
N ASN A 298 22.61 -11.70 21.39
CA ASN A 298 24.04 -11.80 21.61
C ASN A 298 24.74 -11.81 20.25
N ASP A 299 25.72 -10.93 20.07
CA ASP A 299 26.67 -10.96 18.95
C ASP A 299 27.49 -12.27 18.92
#